data_AF-A0A9C6WJ28-F1
#
_entry.id   AF-A0A9C6WJ28-F1
#
_cell.length_a   1.000
_cell.length_b   1.000
_cell.length_c   1.000
_cell.angle_alpha   90.00
_cell.angle_beta   90.00
_cell.angle_gamma   90.00
#
_symmetry.space_group_name_H-M   'P 1'
#
loop_
_entity.id
_entity.type
_entity.pdbx_description
1 polymer ?
#
loop_
_entity_poly.entity_id
_entity_poly.type
_entity_poly.pdbx_seq_one_letter_code
_entity_poly.pdbx_strand_id
1 'polypeptide(L)'
;MFLNLTVRCALFGDYVNQVNHFLASGYVEQSVVVIQLAKVKFFRGQVGLQNVMYATQMLFNLDIPEVVEFRQSMIEQGVSGTQPLFIANEGKVLSLEDDFMRLTRKCTIEELQDNNQVVFF
;
A
#
# COMPACT_ATOMS: atom_id res chain seq x y z
N MET A 1 -0.79 23.69 -4.16
CA MET A 1 -0.14 22.89 -5.23
C MET A 1 0.14 21.51 -4.66
N PHE A 2 -0.81 20.59 -4.75
CA PHE A 2 -0.54 19.19 -4.43
C PHE A 2 0.27 18.62 -5.60
N LEU A 3 1.54 18.27 -5.34
CA LEU A 3 2.37 17.55 -6.31
C LEU A 3 1.64 16.26 -6.69
N ASN A 4 1.60 15.90 -7.97
CA ASN A 4 1.07 14.62 -8.43
C ASN A 4 1.99 13.50 -7.92
N LEU A 5 1.80 13.13 -6.65
CA LEU A 5 2.54 12.12 -5.94
C LEU A 5 1.71 10.84 -5.91
N THR A 6 2.08 9.87 -6.73
CA THR A 6 1.50 8.53 -6.68
C THR A 6 2.33 7.65 -5.75
N VAL A 7 1.72 7.14 -4.68
CA VAL A 7 2.35 6.18 -3.75
C VAL A 7 1.62 4.85 -3.84
N ARG A 8 2.37 3.75 -4.01
CA ARG A 8 1.78 2.41 -4.03
C ARG A 8 1.42 1.99 -2.61
N CYS A 9 0.24 1.41 -2.41
CA CYS A 9 -0.19 0.84 -1.14
C CYS A 9 -0.52 -0.64 -1.32
N ALA A 10 0.17 -1.52 -0.58
CA ALA A 10 -0.09 -2.96 -0.59
C ALA A 10 -0.95 -3.35 0.61
N LEU A 11 -2.09 -4.01 0.34
CA LEU A 11 -3.03 -4.47 1.35
C LEU A 11 -2.99 -6.00 1.48
N PHE A 12 -3.10 -6.49 2.70
CA PHE A 12 -3.06 -7.92 3.05
C PHE A 12 -4.21 -8.28 3.98
N GLY A 13 -4.67 -9.54 3.93
CA GLY A 13 -5.75 -10.04 4.79
C GLY A 13 -7.09 -9.35 4.51
N ASP A 14 -7.90 -9.19 5.56
CA ASP A 14 -9.27 -8.66 5.44
C ASP A 14 -9.36 -7.22 4.93
N TYR A 15 -8.27 -6.47 4.92
CA TYR A 15 -8.21 -5.15 4.31
C TYR A 15 -8.50 -5.21 2.79
N VAL A 16 -8.11 -6.29 2.12
CA VAL A 16 -8.45 -6.51 0.72
C VAL A 16 -9.97 -6.67 0.56
N ASN A 17 -10.61 -7.40 1.47
CA ASN A 17 -12.05 -7.62 1.47
C ASN A 17 -12.82 -6.30 1.72
N GLN A 18 -12.34 -5.45 2.61
CA GLN A 18 -12.94 -4.13 2.87
C GLN A 18 -12.94 -3.25 1.61
N VAL A 19 -11.81 -3.18 0.90
CA VAL A 19 -11.72 -2.44 -0.36
C VAL A 19 -12.64 -3.05 -1.41
N ASN A 20 -12.65 -4.37 -1.57
CA ASN A 20 -13.54 -5.04 -2.52
C ASN A 20 -15.02 -4.78 -2.23
N HIS A 21 -15.42 -4.83 -0.95
CA HIS A 21 -16.79 -4.55 -0.54
C HIS A 21 -17.17 -3.09 -0.84
N PHE A 22 -16.26 -2.15 -0.56
CA PHE A 22 -16.46 -0.75 -0.91
C PHE A 22 -16.62 -0.54 -2.42
N LEU A 23 -15.76 -1.13 -3.25
CA LEU A 23 -15.85 -1.03 -4.71
C LEU A 23 -17.15 -1.65 -5.26
N ALA A 24 -17.61 -2.75 -4.67
CA ALA A 24 -18.86 -3.40 -5.04
C ALA A 24 -20.12 -2.56 -4.71
N SER A 25 -20.00 -1.53 -3.86
CA SER A 25 -21.13 -0.66 -3.49
C SER A 25 -21.59 0.31 -4.59
N GLY A 26 -20.83 0.41 -5.70
CA GLY A 26 -21.16 1.27 -6.84
C GLY A 26 -20.64 2.72 -6.73
N TYR A 27 -20.04 3.10 -5.60
CA TYR A 27 -19.27 4.34 -5.46
C TYR A 27 -17.83 4.12 -5.98
N VAL A 28 -17.58 4.42 -7.26
CA VAL A 28 -16.25 4.21 -7.86
C VAL A 28 -15.62 5.46 -8.45
N GLU A 29 -16.38 6.52 -8.71
CA GLU A 29 -15.80 7.76 -9.23
C GLU A 29 -15.27 8.62 -8.07
N GLN A 30 -13.94 8.81 -8.06
CA GLN A 30 -13.22 9.75 -7.18
C GLN A 30 -13.37 9.48 -5.68
N SER A 31 -13.27 8.20 -5.30
CA SER A 31 -13.29 7.81 -3.89
C SER A 31 -12.02 8.23 -3.17
N VAL A 32 -12.17 8.68 -1.93
CA VAL A 32 -11.06 9.06 -1.04
C VAL A 32 -11.01 8.06 0.11
N VAL A 33 -9.83 7.52 0.38
CA VAL A 33 -9.61 6.59 1.49
C VAL A 33 -8.62 7.21 2.45
N VAL A 34 -9.04 7.40 3.70
CA VAL A 34 -8.14 7.78 4.79
C VAL A 34 -7.56 6.50 5.37
N ILE A 35 -6.24 6.35 5.26
CA ILE A 35 -5.52 5.21 5.83
C ILE A 35 -4.72 5.69 7.03
N GLN A 36 -5.03 5.14 8.21
CA GLN A 36 -4.30 5.39 9.44
C GLN A 36 -3.41 4.20 9.80
N LEU A 37 -2.27 4.48 10.44
CA LEU A 37 -1.35 3.46 10.94
C LEU A 37 -0.83 2.51 9.83
N ALA A 38 -0.56 3.06 8.64
CA ALA A 38 0.15 2.36 7.58
C ALA A 38 1.66 2.36 7.83
N LYS A 39 2.33 1.32 7.37
CA LYS A 39 3.78 1.18 7.42
C LYS A 39 4.40 1.60 6.10
N VAL A 40 5.43 2.43 6.14
CA VAL A 40 6.29 2.67 4.98
C VAL A 40 7.13 1.42 4.72
N LYS A 41 7.10 0.90 3.50
CA LYS A 41 7.87 -0.26 3.07
C LYS A 41 8.73 0.12 1.88
N PHE A 42 10.00 -0.25 1.96
CA PHE A 42 10.85 -0.34 0.79
C PHE A 42 10.71 -1.75 0.24
N PHE A 43 10.22 -1.88 -0.97
CA PHE A 43 10.10 -3.17 -1.62
C PHE A 43 10.55 -3.02 -3.05
N ARG A 44 11.57 -3.79 -3.43
CA ARG A 44 12.13 -3.75 -4.78
C ARG A 44 12.44 -2.31 -5.17
N GLY A 45 13.31 -1.64 -4.40
CA GLY A 45 13.79 -0.28 -4.69
C GLY A 45 12.71 0.81 -4.74
N GLN A 46 11.43 0.48 -4.51
CA GLN A 46 10.32 1.43 -4.49
C GLN A 46 9.85 1.65 -3.06
N VAL A 47 9.52 2.91 -2.76
CA VAL A 47 8.86 3.29 -1.51
C VAL A 47 7.35 3.15 -1.70
N GLY A 48 6.71 2.42 -0.81
CA GLY A 48 5.26 2.29 -0.76
C GLY A 48 4.75 2.21 0.66
N LEU A 49 3.44 2.10 0.78
CA LEU A 49 2.73 1.84 2.02
C LEU A 49 2.32 0.36 2.08
N GLN A 50 2.21 -0.16 3.29
CA GLN A 50 1.67 -1.48 3.58
C GLN A 50 0.80 -1.39 4.83
N ASN A 51 -0.32 -2.11 4.88
CA ASN A 51 -1.10 -2.21 6.10
C ASN A 51 -0.36 -2.99 7.20
N VAL A 52 -0.62 -2.64 8.45
CA VAL A 52 -0.24 -3.41 9.63
C VAL A 52 -1.45 -4.25 10.02
N MET A 53 -1.26 -5.58 10.10
CA MET A 53 -2.32 -6.51 10.48
C MET A 53 -2.94 -6.10 11.81
N TYR A 54 -4.28 -6.05 11.86
CA TYR A 54 -5.10 -5.71 13.03
C TYR A 54 -4.96 -4.28 13.58
N ALA A 55 -4.12 -3.42 12.98
CA ALA A 55 -3.87 -2.07 13.49
C ALA A 55 -4.23 -0.97 12.49
N THR A 56 -4.00 -1.18 11.19
CA THR A 56 -4.40 -0.21 10.17
C THR A 56 -5.92 0.02 10.22
N GLN A 57 -6.33 1.26 10.00
CA GLN A 57 -7.74 1.62 9.80
C GLN A 57 -7.91 2.24 8.42
N MET A 58 -8.98 1.87 7.72
CA MET A 58 -9.34 2.43 6.42
C MET A 58 -10.74 3.02 6.52
N LEU A 59 -10.85 4.33 6.27
CA LEU A 59 -12.11 5.06 6.31
C LEU A 59 -12.41 5.56 4.91
N PHE A 60 -13.48 5.04 4.32
CA PHE A 60 -13.87 5.34 2.95
C PHE A 60 -14.82 6.53 2.93
N ASN A 61 -14.52 7.54 2.09
CA ASN A 61 -15.34 8.72 1.88
C ASN A 61 -15.82 9.38 3.18
N LEU A 62 -14.91 9.50 4.15
CA LEU A 62 -15.23 10.08 5.45
C LEU A 62 -15.74 11.53 5.28
N ASP A 63 -16.87 11.86 5.89
CA ASP A 63 -17.52 13.18 5.78
C ASP A 63 -16.84 14.20 6.71
N ILE A 64 -15.64 14.62 6.32
CA ILE A 64 -14.86 15.66 7.00
C ILE A 64 -14.35 16.69 5.98
N PRO A 65 -14.12 17.95 6.39
CA PRO A 65 -13.71 19.02 5.49
C PRO A 65 -12.48 18.69 4.64
N GLU A 66 -11.49 18.01 5.22
CA GLU A 66 -10.23 17.65 4.55
C GLU A 66 -10.46 16.70 3.37
N VAL A 67 -11.38 15.74 3.52
CA VAL A 67 -11.72 14.77 2.47
C VAL A 67 -12.52 15.45 1.36
N VAL A 68 -13.45 16.33 1.72
CA VAL A 68 -14.24 17.11 0.76
C VAL A 68 -13.35 18.04 -0.06
N GLU A 69 -12.47 18.79 0.60
CA GLU A 69 -11.50 19.69 -0.05
C GLU A 69 -10.54 18.90 -0.95
N PHE A 70 -10.01 17.78 -0.47
CA PHE A 70 -9.12 16.93 -1.26
C PHE A 70 -9.82 16.41 -2.52
N ARG A 71 -11.06 15.92 -2.40
CA ARG A 71 -11.86 15.45 -3.53
C ARG A 71 -12.11 16.57 -4.55
N GLN A 72 -12.49 17.76 -4.08
CA GLN A 72 -12.70 18.92 -4.93
C GLN A 72 -11.42 19.31 -5.70
N SER A 73 -10.27 19.28 -5.02
CA SER A 73 -8.98 19.57 -5.64
C SER A 73 -8.61 18.57 -6.75
N MET A 74 -9.04 17.31 -6.65
CA MET A 74 -8.83 16.27 -7.68
C MET A 74 -9.70 16.50 -8.91
N ILE A 75 -10.95 16.95 -8.71
CA ILE A 75 -11.88 17.31 -9.78
C ILE A 75 -11.31 18.49 -10.59
N GLU A 76 -10.87 19.55 -9.90
CA GLU A 76 -10.32 20.76 -10.54
C GLU A 76 -9.06 20.49 -11.35
N GLN A 77 -8.24 19.53 -10.91
CA GLN A 77 -7.02 19.12 -11.60
C GLN A 77 -7.28 18.16 -12.79
N GLY A 78 -8.52 17.75 -13.02
CA GLY A 78 -8.88 16.85 -14.11
C GLY A 78 -8.28 15.45 -13.97
N VAL A 79 -8.00 14.99 -12.74
CA VAL A 79 -7.48 13.64 -12.50
C VAL A 79 -8.59 12.64 -12.84
N SER A 80 -8.47 11.98 -13.99
CA SER A 80 -9.39 10.91 -14.38
C SER A 80 -9.12 9.67 -13.52
N GLY A 81 -10.19 9.08 -12.96
CA GLY A 81 -10.13 7.95 -12.01
C GLY A 81 -9.65 6.61 -12.59
N THR A 82 -8.96 6.62 -13.72
CA THR A 82 -8.61 5.43 -14.52
C THR A 82 -7.20 4.89 -14.22
N GLN A 83 -6.76 4.89 -12.96
CA GLN A 83 -5.62 4.05 -12.58
C GLN A 83 -6.13 2.69 -12.09
N PRO A 84 -5.84 1.59 -12.80
CA PRO A 84 -6.24 0.26 -12.37
C PRO A 84 -5.68 -0.05 -10.98
N LEU A 85 -6.48 -0.72 -10.14
CA LEU A 85 -5.94 -1.42 -8.98
C LEU A 85 -5.07 -2.56 -9.50
N PHE A 86 -3.76 -2.41 -9.37
CA PHE A 86 -2.83 -3.44 -9.81
C PHE A 86 -2.69 -4.50 -8.71
N ILE A 87 -3.03 -5.75 -9.04
CA ILE A 87 -2.50 -6.89 -8.32
C ILE A 87 -1.01 -6.93 -8.65
N ALA A 88 -0.17 -6.61 -7.67
CA ALA A 88 1.27 -6.67 -7.83
C ALA A 88 1.70 -8.14 -8.00
N ASN A 89 1.78 -8.62 -9.24
CA ASN A 89 2.47 -9.85 -9.55
C ASN A 89 3.99 -9.61 -9.54
N GLU A 90 4.71 -10.61 -9.05
CA GLU A 90 6.16 -10.58 -8.84
C GLU A 90 6.92 -10.42 -10.17
N GLY A 91 7.23 -9.18 -10.57
CA GLY A 91 8.05 -8.95 -11.76
C GLY A 91 8.90 -7.69 -11.72
N LYS A 92 10.02 -7.73 -11.00
CA LYS A 92 11.30 -7.08 -11.36
C LYS A 92 12.39 -7.50 -10.38
N VAL A 93 13.49 -8.02 -10.91
CA VAL A 93 14.72 -8.30 -10.16
C VAL A 93 15.43 -6.98 -9.92
N LEU A 94 15.77 -6.70 -8.66
CA LEU A 94 16.66 -5.62 -8.26
C LEU A 94 17.85 -6.22 -7.52
N SER A 95 18.88 -5.40 -7.26
CA SER A 95 20.12 -5.86 -6.63
C SER A 95 19.80 -6.52 -5.28
N LEU A 96 20.20 -7.79 -5.15
CA LEU A 96 20.04 -8.56 -3.91
C LEU A 96 20.75 -7.88 -2.73
N GLU A 97 21.79 -7.11 -3.02
CA GLU A 97 22.67 -6.47 -2.03
C GLU A 97 22.00 -5.28 -1.33
N ASP A 98 21.33 -4.39 -2.07
CA ASP A 98 20.61 -3.25 -1.48
C ASP A 98 19.39 -3.71 -0.64
N ASP A 99 18.70 -4.76 -1.11
CA ASP A 99 17.60 -5.37 -0.36
C ASP A 99 18.12 -6.12 0.87
N PHE A 100 19.25 -6.83 0.80
CA PHE A 100 19.88 -7.49 1.94
C PHE A 100 20.25 -6.48 3.04
N MET A 101 20.99 -5.42 2.72
CA MET A 101 21.44 -4.46 3.73
C MET A 101 20.30 -3.67 4.40
N ARG A 102 19.14 -3.52 3.73
CA ARG A 102 18.01 -2.72 4.23
C ARG A 102 16.84 -3.54 4.77
N LEU A 103 16.67 -4.78 4.31
CA LEU A 103 15.47 -5.60 4.54
C LEU A 103 15.79 -6.96 5.15
N THR A 104 17.05 -7.26 5.52
CA THR A 104 17.38 -8.50 6.24
C THR A 104 16.46 -8.61 7.46
N ARG A 105 15.54 -9.58 7.39
CA ARG A 105 14.65 -9.89 8.49
C ARG A 105 15.51 -10.32 9.65
N LYS A 106 15.40 -9.59 10.76
CA LYS A 106 15.87 -10.12 12.04
C LYS A 106 14.96 -11.29 12.38
N CYS A 107 15.56 -12.46 12.49
CA CYS A 107 14.93 -13.69 12.91
C CYS A 107 15.83 -14.38 13.92
N THR A 108 15.26 -15.27 14.72
CA THR A 108 16.03 -16.10 15.64
C THR A 108 16.77 -17.21 14.88
N ILE A 109 17.76 -17.84 15.52
CA ILE A 109 18.46 -19.00 14.96
C ILE A 109 17.48 -20.15 14.69
N GLU A 110 16.48 -20.33 15.54
CA GLU A 110 15.42 -21.33 15.39
C GLU A 110 14.56 -21.06 14.15
N GLU A 111 14.14 -19.81 13.94
CA GLU A 111 13.35 -19.41 12.76
C GLU A 111 14.12 -19.57 11.44
N LEU A 112 15.46 -19.49 11.46
CA LEU A 112 16.29 -19.77 10.28
C LEU A 112 16.27 -21.27 9.90
N GLN A 113 16.24 -22.15 10.90
CA GLN A 113 16.25 -23.60 10.68
C GLN A 113 14.92 -24.10 10.12
N ASP A 114 13.80 -23.52 10.56
CA ASP A 114 12.46 -23.91 10.12
C ASP A 114 12.11 -23.45 8.70
N ASN A 115 12.73 -22.37 8.20
CA ASN A 115 12.36 -21.77 6.92
C ASN A 115 13.11 -22.34 5.69
N ASN A 116 14.05 -23.28 5.88
CA ASN A 116 14.85 -23.89 4.81
C ASN A 116 15.52 -22.86 3.86
N GLN A 117 15.74 -21.63 4.33
CA GLN A 117 16.33 -20.55 3.53
C GLN A 117 17.84 -20.71 3.53
N VAL A 118 18.43 -20.89 2.34
CA VAL A 118 19.88 -20.86 2.16
C VAL A 118 20.32 -19.39 2.26
N VAL A 119 20.84 -19.00 3.42
CA VAL A 119 21.43 -17.69 3.64
C VAL A 119 22.94 -17.82 3.46
N PHE A 120 23.50 -17.14 2.48
CA PHE A 120 24.95 -16.98 2.36
C PHE A 120 25.40 -15.92 3.37
N PHE A 121 26.33 -16.29 4.25
CA PHE A 121 27.03 -15.37 5.15
C PHE A 121 28.04 -14.52 4.38
#